data_AF-A0A2N5RFY6-F1
#
_entry.id   AF-A0A2N5RFY6-F1
#
_cell.length_a   1.000
_cell.length_b   1.000
_cell.length_c   1.000
_cell.angle_alpha   90.00
_cell.angle_beta   90.00
_cell.angle_gamma   90.00
#
_symmetry.space_group_name_H-M   'P 1'
#
loop_
_entity.id
_entity.type
_entity.pdbx_description
1 polymer ?
#
loop_
_entity_poly.entity_id
_entity_poly.type
_entity_poly.pdbx_seq_one_letter_code
_entity_poly.pdbx_strand_id
1 'polypeptide(L)'
;MDVDEIEKKIDEAIEKEDYDHLQSLLKERERLLKNLPVEKLSEILEKDRERLRIINERKDSLFRELSSLRNIKGSLQKNIWTRGDTIGKG
;
A
#
# COMPACT_ATOMS: atom_id res chain seq x y z
N MET A 1 -15.16 -3.59 20.10
CA MET A 1 -15.13 -4.29 18.81
C MET A 1 -14.48 -5.63 19.09
N ASP A 2 -15.08 -6.71 18.62
CA ASP A 2 -14.51 -8.05 18.82
C ASP A 2 -13.31 -8.27 17.90
N VAL A 3 -12.45 -9.25 18.22
CA VAL A 3 -11.29 -9.60 17.39
C VAL A 3 -11.73 -9.95 15.96
N ASP A 4 -12.82 -10.70 15.79
CA ASP A 4 -13.29 -11.12 14.47
C ASP A 4 -13.83 -9.95 13.64
N GLU A 5 -14.43 -8.94 14.29
CA GLU A 5 -14.85 -7.71 13.63
C GLU A 5 -13.66 -6.88 13.17
N ILE A 6 -12.59 -6.80 13.99
CA ILE A 6 -11.36 -6.10 13.63
C ILE A 6 -10.65 -6.79 12.48
N GLU A 7 -10.55 -8.13 12.51
CA GLU A 7 -9.94 -8.91 11.42
C GLU A 7 -10.66 -8.67 10.09
N LYS A 8 -12.00 -8.67 10.09
CA LYS A 8 -12.77 -8.36 8.89
C LYS A 8 -12.53 -6.93 8.39
N LYS A 9 -12.48 -5.95 9.30
CA LYS A 9 -12.19 -4.56 8.92
C LYS A 9 -10.76 -4.36 8.41
N ILE A 10 -9.80 -5.13 8.92
CA ILE A 10 -8.43 -5.16 8.41
C ILE A 10 -8.43 -5.62 6.95
N ASP A 11 -9.16 -6.70 6.65
CA ASP A 11 -9.28 -7.21 5.28
C ASP A 11 -9.95 -6.17 4.36
N GLU A 12 -11.04 -5.55 4.81
CA GLU A 12 -11.73 -4.47 4.06
C GLU A 12 -10.84 -3.24 3.85
N ALA A 13 -10.01 -2.87 4.82
CA ALA A 13 -9.09 -1.75 4.71
C ALA A 13 -7.96 -2.04 3.72
N ILE A 14 -7.46 -3.28 3.68
CA ILE A 14 -6.47 -3.71 2.69
C ILE A 14 -7.06 -3.70 1.28
N GLU A 15 -8.28 -4.22 1.10
CA GLU A 15 -8.97 -4.23 -0.19
C GLU A 15 -9.24 -2.83 -0.73
N LYS A 16 -9.56 -1.88 0.16
CA LYS A 16 -9.77 -0.47 -0.18
C LYS A 16 -8.48 0.36 -0.27
N GLU A 17 -7.33 -0.26 0.01
CA GLU A 17 -6.03 0.42 0.10
C GLU A 17 -6.02 1.58 1.13
N ASP A 18 -6.87 1.51 2.14
CA ASP A 18 -6.97 2.50 3.23
C ASP A 18 -5.96 2.17 4.33
N TYR A 19 -4.69 2.45 4.04
CA TYR A 19 -3.57 2.09 4.91
C TYR A 19 -3.52 2.90 6.22
N ASP A 20 -4.07 4.11 6.24
CA ASP A 20 -4.18 4.94 7.44
C ASP A 20 -5.19 4.34 8.42
N HIS A 21 -6.36 3.91 7.91
CA HIS A 21 -7.34 3.20 8.71
C HIS A 21 -6.83 1.83 9.16
N LEU A 22 -6.15 1.08 8.27
CA LEU A 22 -5.49 -0.18 8.59
C LEU A 22 -4.53 -0.05 9.79
N GLN A 23 -3.70 0.99 9.82
CA GLN A 23 -2.76 1.21 10.92
C GLN A 23 -3.48 1.42 12.26
N SER A 24 -4.63 2.10 12.22
CA SER A 24 -5.45 2.33 13.42
C SER A 24 -6.07 1.01 13.92
N LEU A 25 -6.58 0.17 13.02
CA LEU A 25 -7.14 -1.15 13.33
C LEU A 25 -6.09 -2.10 13.92
N LEU A 26 -4.86 -2.10 13.39
CA LEU A 26 -3.76 -2.92 13.92
C LEU A 26 -3.38 -2.54 15.36
N LYS A 27 -3.40 -1.25 15.71
CA LYS A 27 -3.17 -0.78 17.09
C LYS A 27 -4.29 -1.20 18.04
N GLU A 28 -5.54 -1.20 17.57
CA GLU A 28 -6.67 -1.66 18.36
C GLU A 28 -6.60 -3.17 18.58
N ARG A 29 -6.24 -3.92 17.52
CA ARG A 29 -6.01 -5.36 17.56
C ARG A 29 -4.96 -5.76 18.59
N GLU A 30 -3.82 -5.06 18.64
CA GLU A 30 -2.72 -5.35 19.56
C GLU A 30 -3.18 -5.42 21.03
N ARG A 31 -4.17 -4.59 21.41
CA ARG A 31 -4.74 -4.59 22.76
C ARG A 31 -5.55 -5.85 23.06
N LEU A 32 -6.14 -6.47 22.05
CA LEU A 32 -6.98 -7.65 22.15
C LEU A 32 -6.19 -8.96 22.05
N LEU A 33 -5.04 -8.95 21.37
CA LEU A 33 -4.21 -10.15 21.17
C LEU A 33 -3.75 -10.82 22.48
N LYS A 34 -3.57 -10.04 23.56
CA LYS A 34 -3.05 -10.56 24.84
C LYS A 34 -3.95 -11.59 25.52
N ASN A 35 -5.25 -11.60 25.19
CA ASN A 35 -6.24 -12.44 25.84
C ASN A 35 -6.75 -13.57 24.93
N LEU A 36 -6.15 -13.75 23.75
CA LEU A 36 -6.59 -14.76 22.78
C LEU A 36 -5.93 -16.12 23.01
N PRO A 37 -6.63 -17.22 22.71
CA PRO A 37 -6.05 -18.55 22.72
C PRO A 37 -4.99 -18.70 21.61
N VAL A 38 -4.02 -19.59 21.84
CA VAL A 38 -2.85 -19.79 20.97
C VAL A 38 -3.26 -20.21 19.56
N GLU A 39 -4.32 -21.00 19.43
CA GLU A 39 -4.87 -21.46 18.16
C GLU A 39 -5.36 -20.27 17.32
N LYS A 40 -6.08 -19.34 17.94
CA LYS A 40 -6.60 -18.14 17.28
C LYS A 40 -5.48 -17.18 16.91
N LEU A 41 -4.47 -17.03 17.78
CA LEU A 41 -3.28 -16.25 17.48
C LEU A 41 -2.52 -16.81 16.27
N SER A 42 -2.41 -18.14 16.19
CA SER A 42 -1.74 -18.81 15.07
C SER A 42 -2.49 -18.62 13.75
N GLU A 43 -3.82 -18.72 13.75
CA GLU A 43 -4.66 -18.46 12.58
C GLU A 43 -4.48 -17.01 12.09
N ILE A 44 -4.51 -16.05 13.01
CA ILE A 44 -4.34 -14.64 12.71
C ILE A 44 -2.95 -14.34 12.12
N LEU A 45 -1.89 -14.94 12.68
CA LEU A 45 -0.52 -14.77 12.15
C LEU A 45 -0.38 -15.30 10.73
N GLU A 46 -1.04 -16.40 10.40
CA GLU A 46 -1.02 -16.94 9.04
C GLU A 46 -1.76 -16.02 8.06
N LYS A 47 -2.91 -15.46 8.47
CA LYS A 47 -3.60 -14.43 7.68
C LYS A 47 -2.75 -13.18 7.49
N ASP A 48 -2.02 -12.74 8.51
CA ASP A 48 -1.15 -11.58 8.42
C ASP A 48 0.00 -11.76 7.43
N ARG A 49 0.52 -12.98 7.27
CA ARG A 49 1.51 -13.30 6.22
C ARG A 49 0.94 -13.08 4.83
N GLU A 50 -0.29 -13.52 4.61
CA GLU A 50 -0.97 -13.33 3.32
C GLU A 50 -1.30 -11.85 3.07
N ARG A 51 -1.80 -11.14 4.07
CA ARG A 51 -2.02 -9.68 4.01
C ARG A 51 -0.73 -8.93 3.66
N LEU A 52 0.39 -9.31 4.27
CA LEU A 52 1.70 -8.73 3.98
C LEU A 52 2.13 -8.99 2.53
N ARG A 53 1.82 -10.17 1.98
CA ARG A 53 2.07 -10.49 0.57
C ARG A 53 1.30 -9.55 -0.36
N ILE A 54 -0.01 -9.37 -0.12
CA ILE A 54 -0.88 -8.47 -0.90
C ILE A 54 -0.36 -7.02 -0.86
N ILE A 55 -0.03 -6.52 0.33
CA ILE A 55 0.48 -5.15 0.50
C ILE A 55 1.83 -4.97 -0.22
N ASN A 56 2.72 -5.96 -0.17
CA ASN A 56 4.00 -5.90 -0.88
C ASN A 56 3.83 -5.92 -2.40
N GLU A 57 2.94 -6.75 -2.94
CA GLU A 57 2.62 -6.75 -4.37
C GLU A 57 2.09 -5.38 -4.82
N ARG A 58 1.24 -4.75 -4.00
CA ARG A 58 0.75 -3.39 -4.28
C ARG A 58 1.86 -2.34 -4.23
N LYS A 59 2.72 -2.39 -3.21
CA LYS A 59 3.91 -1.54 -3.10
C LYS A 59 4.80 -1.63 -4.34
N ASP A 60 5.06 -2.84 -4.83
CA ASP A 60 5.88 -3.06 -6.02
C ASP A 60 5.20 -2.56 -7.31
N SER A 61 3.86 -2.63 -7.40
CA SER A 61 3.10 -1.97 -8.47
C SER A 61 3.30 -0.46 -8.45
N LEU A 62 3.13 0.17 -7.28
CA LEU A 62 3.28 1.61 -7.11
C LEU A 62 4.70 2.09 -7.47
N PHE A 63 5.75 1.33 -7.13
CA PHE A 63 7.12 1.66 -7.53
C PHE A 63 7.32 1.59 -9.06
N ARG A 64 6.69 0.62 -9.74
CA ARG A 64 6.73 0.52 -11.20
C ARG A 64 6.01 1.70 -11.85
N GLU A 65 4.83 2.07 -11.35
CA GLU A 65 4.07 3.23 -11.80
C GLU A 65 4.85 4.53 -11.62
N LEU A 66 5.47 4.74 -10.45
CA LEU A 66 6.30 5.90 -10.17
C LEU A 66 7.50 6.00 -11.12
N SER A 67 8.15 4.87 -11.40
CA SER A 67 9.28 4.80 -12.33
C SER A 67 8.85 5.17 -13.75
N SER A 68 7.69 4.67 -14.19
CA SER A 68 7.08 5.02 -15.48
C SER A 68 6.78 6.52 -15.58
N LEU A 69 6.13 7.09 -14.56
CA LEU A 69 5.83 8.53 -14.50
C LEU A 69 7.10 9.39 -14.56
N ARG A 70 8.17 8.98 -13.88
CA ARG A 70 9.45 9.68 -13.91
C ARG A 70 10.06 9.67 -15.31
N ASN A 71 9.97 8.56 -16.04
CA ASN A 71 10.44 8.45 -17.42
C ASN A 71 9.63 9.33 -18.38
N ILE A 72 8.29 9.35 -18.22
CA ILE A 72 7.41 10.23 -19.00
C ILE A 72 7.75 11.70 -18.72
N LYS A 73 7.91 12.08 -17.45
CA LYS A 73 8.31 13.44 -17.06
C LYS A 73 9.65 13.83 -17.68
N GLY A 74 10.66 12.97 -17.62
CA GLY A 74 11.96 13.22 -18.25
C GLY A 74 11.86 13.39 -19.77
N SER A 75 11.03 12.57 -20.43
CA SER A 75 10.80 12.67 -21.88
C SER A 75 10.07 13.97 -22.25
N LEU A 76 9.07 14.39 -21.46
CA LEU A 76 8.39 15.68 -21.64
C LEU A 76 9.35 16.85 -21.45
N GLN A 77 10.18 16.83 -20.40
CA GLN A 77 11.20 17.86 -20.16
C GLN A 77 12.18 17.97 -21.33
N LYS A 78 12.67 16.83 -21.85
CA LYS A 78 13.55 16.81 -23.03
C LYS A 78 12.87 17.39 -24.27
N ASN A 79 11.61 17.05 -24.52
CA ASN A 79 10.85 17.57 -25.67
C ASN A 79 10.55 19.07 -25.56
N ILE A 80 10.29 19.59 -24.35
CA ILE A 80 10.11 21.02 -24.12
C ILE A 80 11.43 21.75 -24.41
N TRP A 81 12.56 21.21 -23.94
CA TRP A 81 13.88 21.80 -24.17
C TRP A 81 14.23 21.83 -25.66
N THR A 82 14.06 20.71 -26.39
CA THR A 82 14.34 20.67 -27.83
C THR A 82 13.42 21.58 -28.65
N ARG A 83 12.13 21.71 -28.29
CA ARG A 83 11.22 22.67 -28.96
C ARG A 83 11.53 24.13 -28.61
N GLY A 84 11.88 24.41 -27.36
CA GLY A 84 12.28 25.76 -26.92
C GLY A 84 13.52 26.26 -27.67
N ASP A 85 14.50 25.37 -27.86
CA ASP A 85 15.72 25.66 -28.64
C ASP A 85 15.43 25.91 -30.12
N THR A 86 14.37 25.30 -30.69
CA THR A 86 13.96 25.55 -32.08
C THR A 86 13.14 26.83 -32.28
N ILE A 87 12.50 27.38 -31.24
CA ILE A 87 11.71 28.62 -31.33
C ILE A 87 12.60 29.87 -31.19
N GLY A 88 13.75 29.77 -30.50
CA GLY A 88 14.71 30.87 -30.32
C GLY A 88 15.71 31.05 -31.47
N LYS A 89 15.68 30.20 -32.50
CA LYS A 89 16.50 30.33 -33.72
C LYS A 89 15.60 30.60 -34.93
N GLY A 90 14.94 31.75 -34.92
CA GLY A 90 14.21 32.33 -36.06
C GLY A 90 14.65 33.77 -36.26
#